data_AF-A0A7U9XCR3-F1
#
_entry.id   AF-A0A7U9XCR3-F1
#
_cell.length_a   1.000
_cell.length_b   1.000
_cell.length_c   1.000
_cell.angle_alpha   90.00
_cell.angle_beta   90.00
_cell.angle_gamma   90.00
#
_symmetry.space_group_name_H-M   'P 1'
#
loop_
_entity.id
_entity.type
_entity.pdbx_description
1 polymer ?
#
loop_
_entity_poly.entity_id
_entity_poly.type
_entity_poly.pdbx_seq_one_letter_code
_entity_poly.pdbx_strand_id
1 'polypeptide(L)'
;MQNLIITPTTENAPRPRKWLTLTLTILMLSLTIIVAAIPGTLYIMRRADAQVALGNAKSLRMALDAAATECYGSGKTFCDTSVLGGVTEEVWRQVITDSKIPGDFWILQMDESGYEVQRFYYQEGDFSVTFCREPVSYEVFYQQNFIQTKER
;
A
#
# COMPACT_ATOMS: atom_id res chain seq x y z
N MET A 1 -2.59 35.42 79.99
CA MET A 1 -1.20 34.92 79.84
C MET A 1 -1.24 33.89 78.72
N GLN A 2 -1.01 34.33 77.48
CA GLN A 2 0.23 34.16 76.69
C GLN A 2 0.30 32.80 75.96
N ASN A 3 0.08 32.88 74.64
CA ASN A 3 0.77 32.23 73.50
C ASN A 3 1.23 30.76 73.64
N LEU A 4 1.08 29.89 72.64
CA LEU A 4 1.82 30.01 71.37
C LEU A 4 1.23 29.10 70.28
N ILE A 5 1.01 29.69 69.11
CA ILE A 5 0.74 29.04 67.82
C ILE A 5 2.01 28.29 67.39
N ILE A 6 1.91 27.01 67.04
CA ILE A 6 2.88 26.35 66.15
C ILE A 6 2.12 25.49 65.14
N THR A 7 1.92 26.06 63.96
CA THR A 7 1.61 25.32 62.74
C THR A 7 2.82 24.45 62.37
N PRO A 8 2.68 23.16 62.02
CA PRO A 8 3.77 22.44 61.39
C PRO A 8 3.98 23.01 59.98
N THR A 9 5.09 23.71 59.83
CA THR A 9 5.65 24.20 58.58
C THR A 9 5.74 23.03 57.60
N THR A 10 5.09 23.13 56.43
CA THR A 10 5.28 22.18 55.34
C THR A 10 6.72 22.29 54.83
N GLU A 11 7.58 21.41 55.32
CA GLU A 11 8.95 21.24 54.83
C GLU A 11 8.90 20.71 53.40
N ASN A 12 8.89 21.62 52.42
CA ASN A 12 9.15 21.29 51.03
C ASN A 12 10.65 20.93 50.90
N ALA A 13 10.98 19.68 51.20
CA ALA A 13 12.31 19.13 50.99
C ALA A 13 12.74 19.36 49.52
N PRO A 14 13.95 19.88 49.25
CA PRO A 14 14.40 20.12 47.89
C PRO A 14 14.53 18.77 47.16
N ARG A 15 13.65 18.52 46.19
CA ARG A 15 13.76 17.35 45.29
C ARG A 15 15.18 17.31 44.73
N PRO A 16 15.97 16.24 44.95
CA PRO A 16 17.38 16.27 44.59
C PRO A 16 17.50 16.39 43.07
N ARG A 17 18.16 17.46 42.59
CA ARG A 17 18.32 17.83 41.17
C ARG A 17 18.66 16.64 40.24
N LYS A 18 19.36 15.63 40.78
CA LYS A 18 19.71 14.36 40.12
C LYS A 18 18.50 13.52 39.66
N TRP A 19 17.40 13.51 40.42
CA TRP A 19 16.18 12.78 40.06
C TRP A 19 15.40 13.50 38.96
N LEU A 20 15.43 14.84 38.97
CA LEU A 20 14.82 15.65 37.91
C LEU A 20 15.60 15.48 36.60
N THR A 21 16.94 15.47 36.65
CA THR A 21 17.74 15.19 35.47
C THR A 21 17.56 13.76 34.98
N LEU A 22 17.46 12.77 35.87
CA LEU A 22 17.25 11.37 35.48
C LEU A 22 15.89 11.18 34.81
N THR A 23 14.82 11.72 35.40
CA THR A 23 13.47 11.67 34.82
C THR A 23 13.40 12.40 33.48
N LEU A 24 14.05 13.56 33.35
CA LEU A 24 14.16 14.28 32.09
C LEU A 24 14.94 13.49 31.03
N THR A 25 16.05 12.84 31.41
CA THR A 25 16.86 12.01 30.51
C THR A 25 16.07 10.80 30.03
N ILE A 26 15.33 10.12 30.91
CA ILE A 26 14.48 8.99 30.53
C ILE A 26 13.37 9.45 29.58
N LEU A 27 12.74 10.59 29.85
CA LEU A 27 11.72 11.17 28.97
C LEU A 27 12.29 11.49 27.58
N MET A 28 13.43 12.17 27.52
CA MET A 28 14.15 12.46 26.27
C MET A 28 14.56 11.19 25.51
N LEU A 29 15.04 10.17 26.21
CA LEU A 29 15.41 8.89 25.62
C LEU A 29 14.18 8.17 25.06
N SER A 30 13.08 8.14 25.82
CA SER A 30 11.82 7.53 25.37
C SER A 30 11.26 8.22 24.11
N LEU A 31 11.28 9.55 24.08
CA LEU A 31 10.85 10.34 22.92
C LEU A 31 11.72 10.02 21.70
N THR A 32 13.04 9.95 21.89
CA THR A 32 13.99 9.59 20.83
C THR A 32 13.70 8.21 20.25
N ILE A 33 13.44 7.21 21.10
CA ILE A 33 13.10 5.84 20.66
C ILE A 33 11.82 5.84 19.82
N ILE A 34 10.79 6.56 20.26
CA ILE A 34 9.51 6.65 19.54
C ILE A 34 9.72 7.26 18.15
N VAL A 35 10.43 8.39 18.06
CA VAL A 35 10.71 9.05 16.78
C VAL A 35 11.54 8.17 15.85
N ALA A 36 12.52 7.44 16.39
CA ALA A 36 13.34 6.51 15.61
C ALA A 36 12.56 5.28 15.11
N ALA A 37 11.48 4.88 15.78
CA ALA A 37 10.66 3.73 15.40
C ALA A 37 9.71 4.03 14.22
N ILE A 38 9.29 5.27 14.02
CA ILE A 38 8.36 5.71 12.96
C ILE A 38 8.77 5.20 11.56
N PRO A 39 10.00 5.44 11.06
CA PRO A 39 10.39 4.97 9.73
C PRO A 39 10.34 3.44 9.60
N GLY A 40 10.66 2.71 10.68
CA GLY A 40 10.55 1.26 10.71
C GLY A 40 9.11 0.76 10.60
N THR A 41 8.19 1.38 11.36
CA THR A 41 6.76 1.01 11.31
C THR A 41 6.13 1.30 9.95
N LEU A 42 6.43 2.46 9.34
CA LEU A 42 5.95 2.81 8.00
C LEU A 42 6.47 1.83 6.94
N TYR A 43 7.73 1.40 7.05
CA TYR A 43 8.29 0.42 6.12
C TYR A 43 7.55 -0.93 6.20
N ILE A 44 7.24 -1.41 7.40
CA ILE A 44 6.50 -2.67 7.58
C ILE A 44 5.07 -2.56 7.06
N MET A 45 4.37 -1.46 7.35
CA MET A 45 3.02 -1.20 6.86
C MET A 45 2.97 -1.19 5.33
N ARG A 46 3.88 -0.46 4.67
CA ARG A 46 3.94 -0.43 3.20
C ARG A 46 4.15 -1.81 2.59
N ARG A 47 4.92 -2.68 3.25
CA ARG A 47 5.09 -4.05 2.79
C ARG A 47 3.81 -4.86 2.93
N ALA A 48 3.03 -4.65 3.99
CA ALA A 48 1.74 -5.30 4.15
C ALA A 48 0.75 -4.85 3.05
N ASP A 49 0.66 -3.54 2.80
CA ASP A 49 -0.21 -2.98 1.76
C ASP A 49 0.23 -3.46 0.35
N ALA A 50 1.54 -3.54 0.10
CA ALA A 50 2.08 -4.12 -1.13
C ALA A 50 1.67 -5.60 -1.33
N GLN A 51 1.57 -6.38 -0.25
CA GLN A 51 1.07 -7.76 -0.34
C GLN A 51 -0.43 -7.82 -0.65
N VAL A 52 -1.21 -6.85 -0.17
CA VAL A 52 -2.64 -6.73 -0.52
C VAL A 52 -2.79 -6.40 -2.00
N ALA A 53 -2.07 -5.40 -2.50
CA ALA A 53 -2.06 -5.05 -3.93
C ALA A 53 -1.62 -6.24 -4.81
N LEU A 54 -0.62 -7.00 -4.36
CA LEU A 54 -0.20 -8.24 -5.03
C LEU A 54 -1.31 -9.30 -5.05
N GLY A 55 -2.05 -9.45 -3.95
CA GLY A 55 -3.20 -10.34 -3.85
C GLY A 55 -4.30 -9.96 -4.84
N ASN A 56 -4.61 -8.67 -4.92
CA ASN A 56 -5.59 -8.12 -5.85
C ASN A 56 -5.14 -8.34 -7.31
N ALA A 57 -3.87 -8.08 -7.63
CA ALA A 57 -3.32 -8.36 -8.95
C ALA A 57 -3.38 -9.85 -9.35
N LYS A 58 -3.18 -10.77 -8.39
CA LYS A 58 -3.35 -12.21 -8.64
C LYS A 58 -4.81 -12.59 -8.90
N SER A 59 -5.74 -11.98 -8.16
CA SER A 59 -7.18 -12.16 -8.39
C SER A 59 -7.58 -11.64 -9.77
N LEU A 60 -7.09 -10.47 -10.15
CA LEU A 60 -7.23 -9.91 -11.50
C LEU A 60 -6.72 -10.88 -12.57
N ARG A 61 -5.52 -11.46 -12.40
CA ARG A 61 -4.99 -12.45 -13.35
C ARG A 61 -5.94 -13.64 -13.52
N MET A 62 -6.48 -14.16 -12.41
CA MET A 62 -7.44 -15.28 -12.47
C MET A 62 -8.74 -14.89 -13.19
N ALA A 63 -9.24 -13.67 -12.96
CA ALA A 63 -10.42 -13.16 -13.65
C ALA A 63 -10.15 -12.96 -15.16
N LEU A 64 -8.96 -12.46 -15.52
CA LEU A 64 -8.54 -12.35 -16.92
C LEU A 64 -8.43 -13.71 -17.62
N ASP A 65 -7.78 -14.70 -16.99
CA ASP A 65 -7.68 -16.06 -17.54
C ASP A 65 -9.09 -16.69 -17.70
N ALA A 66 -10.00 -16.44 -16.75
CA ALA A 66 -11.38 -16.92 -16.82
C ALA A 66 -12.18 -16.27 -17.96
N ALA A 67 -12.13 -14.94 -18.07
CA ALA A 67 -12.80 -14.18 -19.13
C ALA A 67 -12.23 -14.54 -20.52
N ALA A 68 -10.92 -14.75 -20.63
CA ALA A 68 -10.29 -15.24 -21.85
C ALA A 68 -10.80 -16.62 -22.26
N THR A 69 -10.88 -17.54 -21.30
CA THR A 69 -11.41 -18.90 -21.56
C THR A 69 -12.86 -18.85 -22.02
N GLU A 70 -13.69 -18.00 -21.41
CA GLU A 70 -15.09 -17.81 -21.79
C GLU A 70 -15.23 -17.20 -23.20
N CYS A 71 -14.42 -16.18 -23.51
CA CYS A 71 -14.40 -15.54 -24.82
C CYS A 71 -13.96 -16.51 -25.92
N TYR A 72 -12.91 -17.30 -25.66
CA TYR A 72 -12.44 -18.35 -26.57
C TYR A 72 -13.53 -19.40 -26.84
N GLY A 73 -14.21 -19.89 -25.79
CA GLY A 73 -15.30 -20.86 -25.93
C GLY A 73 -16.55 -20.31 -26.62
N SER A 74 -16.79 -19.00 -26.52
CA SER A 74 -17.96 -18.33 -27.11
C SER A 74 -17.69 -17.71 -28.49
N GLY A 75 -16.44 -17.76 -28.99
CA GLY A 75 -16.02 -17.12 -30.24
C GLY A 75 -16.07 -15.59 -30.20
N LYS A 76 -16.02 -14.98 -29.01
CA LYS A 76 -16.01 -13.52 -28.83
C LYS A 76 -14.59 -13.00 -28.77
N THR A 77 -14.37 -11.78 -29.24
CA THR A 77 -13.06 -11.11 -29.16
C THR A 77 -12.77 -10.68 -27.72
N PHE A 78 -11.65 -11.17 -27.17
CA PHE A 78 -11.17 -10.79 -25.85
C PHE A 78 -10.35 -9.49 -25.86
N CYS A 79 -9.43 -9.38 -26.82
CA CYS A 79 -8.51 -8.26 -26.96
C CYS A 79 -9.05 -7.19 -27.92
N ASP A 80 -8.93 -5.93 -27.54
CA ASP A 80 -9.17 -4.77 -28.41
C ASP A 80 -8.08 -3.72 -28.19
N THR A 81 -7.16 -3.61 -29.15
CA THR A 81 -6.02 -2.67 -29.10
C THR A 81 -6.43 -1.23 -29.40
N SER A 82 -7.67 -0.98 -29.84
CA SER A 82 -8.18 0.37 -30.08
C SER A 82 -8.77 1.01 -28.81
N VAL A 83 -8.98 0.23 -27.75
CA VAL A 83 -9.61 0.66 -26.50
C VAL A 83 -8.57 0.79 -25.38
N LEU A 84 -8.78 1.77 -24.49
CA LEU A 84 -7.96 1.98 -23.31
C LEU A 84 -7.99 0.72 -22.43
N GLY A 85 -6.82 0.12 -22.18
CA GLY A 85 -6.71 -1.10 -21.36
C GLY A 85 -6.46 -2.38 -22.16
N GLY A 86 -6.59 -2.36 -23.49
CA GLY A 86 -6.21 -3.48 -24.37
C GLY A 86 -7.16 -4.68 -24.35
N VAL A 87 -8.35 -4.53 -23.75
CA VAL A 87 -9.44 -5.51 -23.74
C VAL A 87 -10.74 -4.83 -24.15
N THR A 88 -11.72 -5.61 -24.60
CA THR A 88 -13.06 -5.07 -24.88
C THR A 88 -13.71 -4.53 -23.60
N GLU A 89 -14.58 -3.54 -23.74
CA GLU A 89 -15.28 -2.90 -22.60
C GLU A 89 -16.12 -3.92 -21.81
N GLU A 90 -16.71 -4.91 -22.50
CA GLU A 90 -17.47 -5.98 -21.87
C GLU A 90 -16.57 -6.85 -20.98
N VAL A 91 -15.40 -7.26 -21.50
CA VAL A 91 -14.41 -8.06 -20.75
C VAL A 91 -13.85 -7.25 -19.59
N TRP A 92 -13.53 -5.97 -19.82
CA TRP A 92 -13.04 -5.10 -18.76
C TRP A 92 -14.03 -5.02 -17.60
N ARG A 93 -15.31 -4.77 -17.89
CA ARG A 93 -16.36 -4.66 -16.88
C ARG A 93 -16.61 -5.97 -16.16
N GLN A 94 -16.59 -7.09 -16.87
CA GLN A 94 -16.70 -8.42 -16.29
C GLN A 94 -15.55 -8.67 -15.31
N VAL A 95 -14.31 -8.44 -15.74
CA VAL A 95 -13.10 -8.67 -14.94
C VAL A 95 -13.07 -7.79 -13.69
N ILE A 96 -13.41 -6.50 -13.77
CA ILE A 96 -13.52 -5.63 -12.60
C ILE A 96 -14.59 -6.14 -11.62
N THR A 97 -15.75 -6.55 -12.15
CA THR A 97 -16.86 -7.04 -11.33
C THR A 97 -16.51 -8.35 -10.62
N ASP A 98 -15.87 -9.28 -11.32
CA ASP A 98 -15.53 -10.61 -10.82
C ASP A 98 -14.36 -10.59 -9.84
N SER A 99 -13.32 -9.80 -10.15
CA SER A 99 -12.12 -9.70 -9.32
C SER A 99 -12.33 -8.84 -8.07
N LYS A 100 -13.33 -7.95 -8.07
CA LYS A 100 -13.64 -7.01 -6.96
C LYS A 100 -12.43 -6.19 -6.54
N ILE A 101 -11.53 -5.90 -7.48
CA ILE A 101 -10.35 -5.10 -7.23
C ILE A 101 -10.73 -3.61 -7.13
N PRO A 102 -10.10 -2.86 -6.22
CA PRO A 102 -10.36 -1.42 -6.07
C PRO A 102 -9.58 -0.55 -7.05
N GLY A 103 -8.64 -1.13 -7.81
CA GLY A 103 -7.76 -0.44 -8.75
C GLY A 103 -8.11 -0.65 -10.22
N ASP A 104 -7.37 0.03 -11.08
CA ASP A 104 -7.47 -0.08 -12.54
C ASP A 104 -6.37 -0.97 -13.12
N PHE A 105 -6.60 -1.53 -14.30
CA PHE A 105 -5.63 -2.37 -14.99
C PHE A 105 -5.54 -2.09 -16.49
N TRP A 106 -4.37 -2.43 -17.04
CA TRP A 106 -4.05 -2.30 -18.46
C TRP A 106 -3.28 -3.52 -18.92
N ILE A 107 -3.71 -4.10 -20.04
CA ILE A 107 -2.96 -5.16 -20.70
C ILE A 107 -1.83 -4.54 -21.52
N LEU A 108 -0.60 -4.98 -21.26
CA LEU A 108 0.60 -4.50 -21.94
C LEU A 108 1.01 -5.42 -23.08
N GLN A 109 0.77 -6.72 -22.93
CA GLN A 109 1.12 -7.71 -23.93
C GLN A 109 0.18 -8.91 -23.86
N MET A 110 -0.25 -9.36 -25.04
CA MET A 110 -0.99 -10.60 -25.27
C MET A 110 -0.11 -11.58 -26.04
N ASP A 111 -0.52 -12.85 -26.03
CA ASP A 111 0.00 -13.87 -26.92
C ASP A 111 -0.52 -13.69 -28.36
N GLU A 112 -0.03 -14.54 -29.28
CA GLU A 112 -0.44 -14.50 -30.68
C GLU A 112 -1.92 -14.89 -30.88
N SER A 113 -2.51 -15.67 -29.97
CA SER A 113 -3.93 -16.03 -30.07
C SER A 113 -4.85 -14.88 -29.68
N GLY A 114 -4.37 -13.91 -28.89
CA GLY A 114 -5.17 -12.81 -28.37
C GLY A 114 -6.07 -13.22 -27.20
N TYR A 115 -5.87 -14.41 -26.62
CA TYR A 115 -6.62 -14.92 -25.48
C TYR A 115 -5.72 -15.21 -24.27
N GLU A 116 -4.40 -15.05 -24.36
CA GLU A 116 -3.53 -15.21 -23.21
C GLU A 116 -2.80 -13.91 -22.87
N VAL A 117 -3.04 -13.40 -21.66
CA VAL A 117 -2.36 -12.21 -21.14
C VAL A 117 -0.93 -12.58 -20.75
N GLN A 118 0.04 -12.00 -21.47
CA GLN A 118 1.48 -12.18 -21.22
C GLN A 118 2.01 -11.16 -20.22
N ARG A 119 1.51 -9.93 -20.28
CA ARG A 119 1.90 -8.85 -19.37
C ARG A 119 0.73 -7.91 -19.11
N PHE A 120 0.52 -7.55 -17.84
CA PHE A 120 -0.42 -6.49 -17.46
C PHE A 120 0.18 -5.59 -16.39
N TYR A 121 -0.37 -4.39 -16.31
CA TYR A 121 -0.10 -3.39 -15.29
C TYR A 121 -1.38 -3.18 -14.48
N TYR A 122 -1.28 -3.22 -13.17
CA TYR A 122 -2.37 -2.95 -12.22
C TYR A 122 -1.96 -1.84 -11.28
N GLN A 123 -2.86 -0.90 -10.99
CA GLN A 123 -2.58 0.21 -10.09
C GLN A 123 -3.69 0.36 -9.05
N GLU A 124 -3.30 0.41 -7.79
CA GLU A 124 -4.17 0.59 -6.64
C GLU A 124 -3.54 1.55 -5.65
N GLY A 125 -4.15 2.74 -5.50
CA GLY A 125 -3.61 3.78 -4.62
C GLY A 125 -2.18 4.17 -5.00
N ASP A 126 -1.27 4.05 -4.03
CA ASP A 126 0.17 4.31 -4.21
C ASP A 126 0.95 3.08 -4.72
N PHE A 127 0.29 1.96 -4.98
CA PHE A 127 0.95 0.73 -5.42
C PHE A 127 0.66 0.44 -6.88
N SER A 128 1.69 -0.04 -7.57
CA SER A 128 1.55 -0.61 -8.90
C SER A 128 2.14 -2.00 -8.95
N VAL A 129 1.51 -2.86 -9.75
CA VAL A 129 1.91 -4.25 -9.93
C VAL A 129 2.05 -4.53 -11.42
N THR A 130 3.25 -4.96 -11.81
CA THR A 130 3.51 -5.46 -13.15
C THR A 130 3.60 -6.98 -13.08
N PHE A 131 2.78 -7.65 -13.88
CA PHE A 131 2.84 -9.11 -14.03
C PHE A 131 3.51 -9.47 -15.35
N CYS A 132 4.43 -10.44 -15.33
CA CYS A 132 4.96 -11.10 -16.53
C CYS A 132 4.71 -12.59 -16.43
N ARG A 133 4.33 -13.23 -17.54
CA ARG A 133 4.06 -14.67 -17.60
C ARG A 133 5.32 -15.50 -17.85
N GLU A 134 6.29 -15.00 -18.61
CA GLU A 134 7.50 -15.74 -18.98
C GLU A 134 8.79 -14.93 -18.66
N PRO A 135 9.51 -15.24 -17.56
CA PRO A 135 9.10 -16.13 -16.46
C PRO A 135 7.95 -15.52 -15.64
N VAL A 136 7.19 -16.38 -14.95
CA VAL A 136 6.08 -15.93 -14.08
C VAL A 136 6.64 -15.07 -12.95
N SER A 137 6.40 -13.76 -13.02
CA SER A 137 6.87 -12.79 -12.05
C SER A 137 5.82 -11.71 -11.75
N TYR A 138 5.87 -11.22 -10.53
CA TYR A 138 5.12 -10.04 -10.09
C TYR A 138 6.09 -9.06 -9.46
N GLU A 139 6.08 -7.85 -9.97
CA GLU A 139 6.87 -6.75 -9.43
C GLU A 139 5.90 -5.73 -8.83
N VAL A 140 6.05 -5.45 -7.54
CA VAL A 140 5.21 -4.49 -6.83
C VAL A 140 6.05 -3.27 -6.50
N PHE A 141 5.60 -2.11 -6.96
CA PHE A 141 6.26 -0.83 -6.75
C PHE A 141 5.40 0.06 -5.85
N TYR A 142 6.06 0.84 -5.01
CA TYR A 142 5.44 1.95 -4.29
C TYR A 142 5.76 3.24 -5.04
N GLN A 143 4.73 3.95 -5.48
CA GLN A 143 4.85 5.15 -6.27
C GLN A 143 5.21 6.34 -5.37
N GLN A 144 6.41 6.88 -5.56
CA GLN A 144 6.85 8.10 -4.90
C GLN A 144 7.03 9.20 -5.96
N ASN A 145 6.15 10.19 -5.93
CA ASN A 145 6.21 11.30 -6.88
C ASN A 145 7.38 12.23 -6.55
N PHE A 146 8.39 12.27 -7.42
CA PHE A 146 9.53 13.18 -7.28
C PHE A 146 9.36 14.47 -8.09
N ILE A 147 8.71 14.38 -9.26
CA ILE A 147 8.47 15.50 -10.16
C ILE A 147 7.06 15.34 -10.70
N GLN A 148 6.25 16.39 -10.53
CA GLN A 148 4.91 16.46 -11.11
C GLN A 148 4.88 17.63 -12.08
N THR A 149 4.89 17.33 -13.37
CA THR A 149 4.62 18.33 -14.41
C THR A 149 3.10 18.38 -14.60
N LYS A 150 2.51 19.57 -14.49
CA LYS A 150 1.13 19.77 -14.95
C LYS A 150 1.17 19.89 -16.46
N GLU A 151 0.30 19.15 -17.16
CA GLU A 151 0.01 19.48 -18.55
C GLU A 151 -0.54 20.90 -18.62
N ARG A 152 -0.12 21.62 -19.67
CA ARG A 152 -0.44 23.03 -19.88
C ARG A 152 -1.73 23.18 -20.66
#